data_AF-B0G626-F1
#
_entry.id   AF-B0G626-F1
#
_cell.length_a   1.000
_cell.length_b   1.000
_cell.length_c   1.000
_cell.angle_alpha   90.00
_cell.angle_beta   90.00
_cell.angle_gamma   90.00
#
_symmetry.space_group_name_H-M   'P 1'
#
loop_
_entity.id
_entity.type
_entity.pdbx_description
1 polymer ?
#
loop_
_entity_poly.entity_id
_entity_poly.type
_entity_poly.pdbx_seq_one_letter_code
_entity_poly.pdbx_strand_id
1 'polypeptide(L)'
;MTGTSDKLPVEEQLKMIREMLPQAKTIGIMYTTSEANSVSAIKEYEDLVGKYDFELVTKGITTTADVSLAADDLLSKVDCITNLTDNTVVASLPTILEKANDKKIPVFGSEIEQVKIGCLAAEGIDYISLGKQTGKMAAQVLKGEKKASELNFETITTPGFYVNNKVAENLGITVPTDLSDNAVETFDEITQSK
;
A
#
# COMPACT_ATOMS: atom_id res chain seq x y z
N MET A 1 -20.35 6.67 -13.51
CA MET A 1 -18.92 7.03 -13.40
C MET A 1 -18.16 6.17 -14.40
N THR A 2 -17.20 6.74 -15.13
CA THR A 2 -16.41 6.05 -16.18
C THR A 2 -14.92 6.40 -16.02
N GLY A 3 -14.03 5.64 -16.65
CA GLY A 3 -12.59 5.76 -16.52
C GLY A 3 -11.96 4.50 -15.92
N THR A 4 -10.86 4.63 -15.21
CA THR A 4 -10.22 3.52 -14.49
C THR A 4 -10.26 3.75 -12.99
N SER A 5 -10.23 2.67 -12.21
CA SER A 5 -10.11 2.71 -10.76
C SER A 5 -8.77 2.10 -10.33
N ASP A 6 -8.08 2.82 -9.45
CA ASP A 6 -6.87 2.44 -8.72
C ASP A 6 -7.19 1.77 -7.37
N LYS A 7 -8.33 1.07 -7.31
CA LYS A 7 -8.76 0.38 -6.09
C LYS A 7 -7.62 -0.50 -5.56
N LEU A 8 -7.28 -0.32 -4.29
CA LEU A 8 -6.20 -1.08 -3.65
C LEU A 8 -6.50 -2.59 -3.68
N PRO A 9 -5.51 -3.43 -4.02
CA PRO A 9 -5.60 -4.88 -3.97
C PRO A 9 -5.42 -5.37 -2.51
N VAL A 10 -6.39 -5.05 -1.65
CA VAL A 10 -6.31 -5.29 -0.20
C VAL A 10 -6.09 -6.77 0.13
N GLU A 11 -6.75 -7.67 -0.61
CA GLU A 11 -6.62 -9.11 -0.38
C GLU A 11 -5.19 -9.60 -0.70
N GLU A 12 -4.62 -9.14 -1.80
CA GLU A 12 -3.24 -9.46 -2.21
C GLU A 12 -2.22 -8.86 -1.24
N GLN A 13 -2.45 -7.64 -0.75
CA GLN A 13 -1.60 -7.06 0.31
C GLN A 13 -1.62 -7.89 1.59
N LEU A 14 -2.80 -8.38 2.02
CA LEU A 14 -2.91 -9.25 3.20
C LEU A 14 -2.21 -10.61 3.00
N LYS A 15 -2.34 -11.22 1.80
CA LYS A 15 -1.61 -12.44 1.42
C LYS A 15 -0.10 -12.22 1.51
N MET A 16 0.40 -11.17 0.86
CA MET A 16 1.82 -10.79 0.88
C MET A 16 2.33 -10.61 2.31
N ILE A 17 1.61 -9.86 3.16
CA ILE A 17 2.01 -9.64 4.56
C ILE A 17 2.07 -10.97 5.32
N ARG A 18 1.10 -11.87 5.14
CA ARG A 18 1.10 -13.19 5.79
C ARG A 18 2.27 -14.06 5.34
N GLU A 19 2.59 -14.06 4.05
CA GLU A 19 3.73 -14.82 3.51
C GLU A 19 5.07 -14.28 4.03
N MET A 20 5.22 -12.95 4.09
CA MET A 20 6.42 -12.29 4.57
C MET A 20 6.58 -12.39 6.10
N LEU A 21 5.48 -12.35 6.85
CA LEU A 21 5.45 -12.35 8.31
C LEU A 21 4.49 -13.44 8.84
N PRO A 22 4.86 -14.72 8.74
CA PRO A 22 3.97 -15.82 9.11
C PRO A 22 3.56 -15.82 10.58
N GLN A 23 4.34 -15.18 11.45
CA GLN A 23 4.10 -15.11 12.90
C GLN A 23 3.42 -13.81 13.36
N ALA A 24 3.24 -12.82 12.47
CA ALA A 24 2.56 -11.58 12.83
C ALA A 24 1.08 -11.83 13.14
N LYS A 25 0.57 -11.13 14.14
CA LYS A 25 -0.80 -11.20 14.63
C LYS A 25 -1.54 -9.90 14.42
N THR A 26 -0.87 -8.76 14.53
CA THR A 26 -1.54 -7.46 14.52
C THR A 26 -0.96 -6.54 13.44
N ILE A 27 -1.84 -6.06 12.55
CA ILE A 27 -1.53 -5.09 11.51
C ILE A 27 -2.02 -3.70 11.92
N GLY A 28 -1.15 -2.70 11.81
CA GLY A 28 -1.48 -1.30 12.03
C GLY A 28 -1.79 -0.55 10.74
N ILE A 29 -2.83 0.28 10.74
CA ILE A 29 -3.09 1.25 9.65
C ILE A 29 -3.35 2.63 10.23
N MET A 30 -2.51 3.59 9.85
CA MET A 30 -2.79 5.02 10.06
C MET A 30 -3.53 5.56 8.85
N TYR A 31 -4.57 6.37 9.05
CA TYR A 31 -5.37 6.92 7.96
C TYR A 31 -5.99 8.26 8.30
N THR A 32 -6.26 9.07 7.29
CA THR A 32 -6.92 10.37 7.42
C THR A 32 -8.42 10.19 7.37
N THR A 33 -9.10 10.55 8.47
CA THR A 33 -10.54 10.30 8.64
C THR A 33 -11.43 11.08 7.66
N SER A 34 -10.91 12.14 7.04
CA SER A 34 -11.59 12.93 6.00
C SER A 34 -11.35 12.42 4.57
N GLU A 35 -10.46 11.46 4.35
CA GLU A 35 -10.15 10.90 3.03
C GLU A 35 -11.04 9.68 2.74
N ALA A 36 -12.03 9.85 1.86
CA ALA A 36 -13.04 8.83 1.58
C ALA A 36 -12.45 7.52 0.99
N ASN A 37 -11.39 7.62 0.20
CA ASN A 37 -10.61 6.49 -0.29
C ASN A 37 -10.02 5.69 0.87
N SER A 38 -9.38 6.36 1.84
CA SER A 38 -8.80 5.72 3.02
C SER A 38 -9.86 5.05 3.88
N VAL A 39 -10.99 5.71 4.13
CA VAL A 39 -12.12 5.12 4.88
C VAL A 39 -12.67 3.88 4.17
N SER A 40 -12.77 3.91 2.84
CA SER A 40 -13.21 2.76 2.05
C SER A 40 -12.23 1.60 2.14
N ALA A 41 -10.91 1.87 2.07
CA ALA A 41 -9.88 0.85 2.18
C ALA A 41 -9.87 0.21 3.58
N ILE A 42 -9.99 1.01 4.65
CA ILE A 42 -10.08 0.51 6.03
C ILE A 42 -11.23 -0.50 6.17
N LYS A 43 -12.41 -0.17 5.64
CA LYS A 43 -13.56 -1.09 5.69
C LYS A 43 -13.26 -2.43 5.00
N GLU A 44 -12.57 -2.39 3.86
CA GLU A 44 -12.19 -3.60 3.14
C GLU A 44 -11.15 -4.43 3.91
N TYR A 45 -10.19 -3.77 4.59
CA TYR A 45 -9.30 -4.45 5.53
C TYR A 45 -10.08 -5.08 6.68
N GLU A 46 -11.00 -4.37 7.32
CA GLU A 46 -11.83 -4.90 8.42
C GLU A 46 -12.60 -6.17 8.00
N ASP A 47 -13.12 -6.20 6.77
CA ASP A 47 -13.87 -7.34 6.22
C ASP A 47 -12.99 -8.56 5.87
N LEU A 48 -11.69 -8.35 5.59
CA LEU A 48 -10.79 -9.39 5.05
C LEU A 48 -9.69 -9.85 6.01
N VAL A 49 -9.23 -8.99 6.92
CA VAL A 49 -8.05 -9.21 7.77
C VAL A 49 -8.13 -10.51 8.58
N GLY A 50 -9.32 -10.84 9.10
CA GLY A 50 -9.55 -12.05 9.87
C GLY A 50 -9.43 -13.35 9.06
N LYS A 51 -9.58 -13.30 7.72
CA LYS A 51 -9.35 -14.48 6.85
C LYS A 51 -7.87 -14.86 6.77
N TYR A 52 -6.99 -13.95 7.16
CA TYR A 52 -5.55 -14.11 7.15
C TYR A 52 -4.98 -14.16 8.57
N ASP A 53 -5.80 -14.47 9.57
CA ASP A 53 -5.41 -14.61 10.98
C ASP A 53 -4.74 -13.36 11.58
N PHE A 54 -5.13 -12.18 11.11
CA PHE A 54 -4.67 -10.90 11.63
C PHE A 54 -5.77 -10.18 12.42
N GLU A 55 -5.36 -9.45 13.45
CA GLU A 55 -6.12 -8.38 14.07
C GLU A 55 -5.72 -7.03 13.44
N LEU A 56 -6.70 -6.15 13.25
CA LEU A 56 -6.47 -4.82 12.70
C LEU A 56 -6.53 -3.75 13.80
N VAL A 57 -5.49 -2.94 13.90
CA VAL A 57 -5.46 -1.74 14.74
C VAL A 57 -5.42 -0.52 13.83
N THR A 58 -6.46 0.31 13.90
CA THR A 58 -6.55 1.53 13.09
C THR A 58 -6.23 2.77 13.93
N LYS A 59 -5.59 3.76 13.31
CA LYS A 59 -5.29 5.06 13.91
C LYS A 59 -5.71 6.18 12.98
N GLY A 60 -6.86 6.78 13.28
CA GLY A 60 -7.34 7.97 12.57
C GLY A 60 -6.53 9.22 12.92
N ILE A 61 -6.16 9.99 11.90
CA ILE A 61 -5.57 11.33 12.00
C ILE A 61 -6.39 12.34 11.21
N THR A 62 -6.07 13.63 11.38
CA THR A 62 -6.69 14.73 10.62
C THR A 62 -5.67 15.64 9.94
N THR A 63 -4.44 15.69 10.45
CA THR A 63 -3.36 16.53 9.90
C THR A 63 -2.00 15.83 10.02
N THR A 64 -1.00 16.30 9.27
CA THR A 64 0.38 15.80 9.36
C THR A 64 1.01 16.04 10.74
N ALA A 65 0.54 17.05 11.50
CA ALA A 65 1.04 17.32 12.85
C ALA A 65 0.71 16.19 13.84
N ASP A 66 -0.33 15.40 13.58
CA ASP A 66 -0.76 14.29 14.44
C ASP A 66 0.11 13.04 14.23
N VAL A 67 0.79 12.92 13.08
CA VAL A 67 1.41 11.68 12.59
C VAL A 67 2.45 11.14 13.55
N SER A 68 3.32 11.99 14.09
CA SER A 68 4.42 11.54 14.96
C SER A 68 3.92 10.82 16.22
N LEU A 69 2.95 11.42 16.91
CA LEU A 69 2.34 10.82 18.11
C LEU A 69 1.45 9.62 17.76
N ALA A 70 0.74 9.70 16.64
CA ALA A 70 -0.09 8.60 16.16
C ALA A 70 0.76 7.36 15.80
N ALA A 71 1.94 7.56 15.22
CA ALA A 71 2.88 6.49 14.90
C ALA A 71 3.43 5.85 16.17
N ASP A 72 3.82 6.64 17.17
CA ASP A 72 4.33 6.11 18.44
C ASP A 72 3.32 5.21 19.15
N ASP A 73 2.05 5.65 19.19
CA ASP A 73 0.92 4.89 19.74
C ASP A 73 0.65 3.61 18.96
N LEU A 74 0.59 3.70 17.62
CA LEU A 74 0.33 2.55 16.76
C LEU A 74 1.43 1.49 16.86
N LEU A 75 2.70 1.92 16.76
CA LEU A 75 3.88 1.05 16.86
C LEU A 75 4.06 0.38 18.23
N SER A 76 3.27 0.74 19.24
CA SER A 76 3.28 0.05 20.54
C SER A 76 2.36 -1.17 20.59
N LYS A 77 1.56 -1.41 19.54
CA LYS A 77 0.44 -2.37 19.54
C LYS A 77 0.49 -3.37 18.38
N VAL A 78 1.41 -3.20 17.43
CA VAL A 78 1.35 -3.89 16.13
C VAL A 78 2.67 -4.56 15.80
N ASP A 79 2.59 -5.65 15.03
CA ASP A 79 3.75 -6.38 14.53
C ASP A 79 4.26 -5.78 13.21
N CYS A 80 3.38 -5.12 12.46
CA CYS A 80 3.72 -4.40 11.23
C CYS A 80 2.73 -3.26 10.97
N ILE A 81 3.10 -2.34 10.09
CA ILE A 81 2.21 -1.33 9.54
C ILE A 81 1.97 -1.64 8.07
N THR A 82 0.74 -1.43 7.58
CA THR A 82 0.49 -1.27 6.14
C THR A 82 0.01 0.16 5.87
N ASN A 83 0.69 0.83 4.95
CA ASN A 83 0.42 2.19 4.53
C ASN A 83 -0.46 2.19 3.28
N LEU A 84 -1.51 3.01 3.28
CA LEU A 84 -2.46 3.16 2.18
C LEU A 84 -1.96 4.21 1.16
N THR A 85 -2.73 4.41 0.09
CA THR A 85 -2.64 5.61 -0.78
C THR A 85 -3.32 6.83 -0.15
N ASP A 86 -3.13 7.01 1.16
CA ASP A 86 -3.62 8.16 1.93
C ASP A 86 -2.64 9.33 1.79
N ASN A 87 -3.12 10.47 1.29
CA ASN A 87 -2.22 11.56 0.89
C ASN A 87 -1.48 12.17 2.08
N THR A 88 -2.17 12.34 3.21
CA THR A 88 -1.59 12.95 4.41
C THR A 88 -0.56 12.03 5.08
N VAL A 89 -0.86 10.72 5.14
CA VAL A 89 0.05 9.73 5.70
C VAL A 89 1.27 9.52 4.77
N VAL A 90 1.07 9.45 3.45
CA VAL A 90 2.16 9.35 2.46
C VAL A 90 3.10 10.56 2.54
N ALA A 91 2.56 11.78 2.65
CA ALA A 91 3.37 12.99 2.83
C ALA A 91 4.23 12.97 4.11
N SER A 92 3.85 12.15 5.10
CA SER A 92 4.54 12.00 6.38
C SER A 92 5.21 10.64 6.55
N LEU A 93 5.25 9.82 5.50
CA LEU A 93 5.79 8.46 5.53
C LEU A 93 7.26 8.40 5.98
N PRO A 94 8.16 9.34 5.63
CA PRO A 94 9.52 9.35 6.17
C PRO A 94 9.59 9.34 7.70
N THR A 95 8.72 10.11 8.37
CA THR A 95 8.64 10.13 9.84
C THR A 95 8.11 8.81 10.42
N ILE A 96 7.15 8.18 9.74
CA ILE A 96 6.62 6.88 10.14
C ILE A 96 7.70 5.80 10.01
N LEU A 97 8.42 5.80 8.87
CA LEU A 97 9.51 4.87 8.59
C LEU A 97 10.66 5.02 9.58
N GLU A 98 11.07 6.24 9.90
CA GLU A 98 12.11 6.51 10.92
C GLU A 98 11.74 5.84 12.26
N LYS A 99 10.54 6.13 12.78
CA LYS A 99 10.06 5.57 14.05
C LYS A 99 9.87 4.06 14.01
N ALA A 100 9.39 3.53 12.90
CA ALA A 100 9.18 2.09 12.72
C ALA A 100 10.52 1.34 12.67
N ASN A 101 11.52 1.91 11.99
CA ASN A 101 12.88 1.37 11.91
C ASN A 101 13.58 1.32 13.27
N ASP A 102 13.41 2.35 14.10
CA ASP A 102 13.93 2.38 15.48
C ASP A 102 13.38 1.22 16.33
N LYS A 103 12.14 0.81 16.06
CA LYS A 103 11.46 -0.30 16.73
C LYS A 103 11.58 -1.64 15.99
N LYS A 104 12.26 -1.68 14.85
CA LYS A 104 12.35 -2.86 13.96
C LYS A 104 10.97 -3.41 13.52
N ILE A 105 9.99 -2.51 13.36
CA ILE A 105 8.65 -2.86 12.88
C ILE A 105 8.61 -2.64 11.37
N PRO A 106 8.32 -3.67 10.55
CA PRO A 106 8.19 -3.51 9.10
C PRO A 106 6.98 -2.65 8.72
N VAL A 107 7.18 -1.81 7.70
CA VAL A 107 6.12 -1.02 7.05
C VAL A 107 5.94 -1.54 5.63
N PHE A 108 4.74 -1.98 5.28
CA PHE A 108 4.35 -2.32 3.92
C PHE A 108 3.71 -1.12 3.24
N GLY A 109 4.02 -0.91 1.98
CA GLY A 109 3.41 0.15 1.17
C GLY A 109 2.24 -0.38 0.35
N SER A 110 1.52 0.55 -0.28
CA SER A 110 0.50 0.25 -1.29
C SER A 110 0.95 0.52 -2.73
N GLU A 111 2.16 1.07 -2.90
CA GLU A 111 2.71 1.45 -4.20
C GLU A 111 4.24 1.37 -4.22
N ILE A 112 4.80 1.26 -5.42
CA ILE A 112 6.24 1.14 -5.67
C ILE A 112 7.08 2.29 -5.08
N GLU A 113 6.58 3.53 -5.15
CA GLU A 113 7.33 4.69 -4.66
C GLU A 113 7.52 4.65 -3.14
N GLN A 114 6.56 4.08 -2.40
CA GLN A 114 6.69 3.88 -0.95
C GLN A 114 7.76 2.83 -0.63
N VAL A 115 7.89 1.79 -1.46
CA VAL A 115 8.92 0.74 -1.34
C VAL A 115 10.33 1.31 -1.59
N LYS A 116 10.47 2.19 -2.59
CA LYS A 116 11.74 2.86 -2.89
C LYS A 116 12.28 3.68 -1.72
N ILE A 117 11.40 4.32 -0.94
CA ILE A 117 11.80 5.20 0.17
C ILE A 117 11.88 4.52 1.53
N GLY A 118 11.56 3.22 1.63
CA GLY A 118 11.82 2.44 2.84
C GLY A 118 10.70 1.53 3.32
N CYS A 119 9.56 1.43 2.63
CA CYS A 119 8.64 0.33 2.88
C CYS A 119 9.29 -1.00 2.43
N LEU A 120 9.00 -2.07 3.17
CA LEU A 120 9.53 -3.40 2.95
C LEU A 120 9.07 -3.98 1.60
N ALA A 121 7.77 -3.97 1.36
CA ALA A 121 7.17 -4.47 0.14
C ALA A 121 5.80 -3.85 -0.11
N ALA A 122 5.29 -3.99 -1.32
CA ALA A 122 3.94 -3.60 -1.72
C ALA A 122 3.38 -4.55 -2.78
N GLU A 123 2.08 -4.81 -2.72
CA GLU A 123 1.28 -5.25 -3.86
C GLU A 123 0.59 -4.00 -4.42
N GLY A 124 1.05 -3.58 -5.60
CA GLY A 124 0.69 -2.29 -6.18
C GLY A 124 0.26 -2.41 -7.63
N ILE A 125 -0.45 -1.39 -8.12
CA ILE A 125 -0.91 -1.33 -9.50
C ILE A 125 0.15 -0.64 -10.37
N ASP A 126 0.41 -1.17 -11.57
CA ASP A 126 1.21 -0.46 -12.57
C ASP A 126 0.43 0.76 -13.12
N TYR A 127 0.73 1.94 -12.57
CA TYR A 127 0.13 3.20 -12.99
C TYR A 127 0.41 3.57 -14.47
N ILE A 128 1.48 3.04 -15.09
CA ILE A 128 1.73 3.25 -16.52
C ILE A 128 0.69 2.47 -17.33
N SER A 129 0.43 1.22 -16.96
CA SER A 129 -0.63 0.41 -17.56
C SER A 129 -2.01 1.03 -17.33
N LEU A 130 -2.26 1.58 -16.13
CA LEU A 130 -3.51 2.27 -15.81
C LEU A 130 -3.70 3.48 -16.73
N GLY A 131 -2.68 4.32 -16.85
CA GLY A 131 -2.71 5.51 -17.70
C GLY A 131 -2.91 5.18 -19.19
N LYS A 132 -2.30 4.10 -19.69
CA LYS A 132 -2.53 3.60 -21.06
C LYS A 132 -3.98 3.15 -21.27
N GLN A 133 -4.57 2.45 -20.30
CA GLN A 133 -5.97 2.03 -20.35
C GLN A 133 -6.92 3.24 -20.36
N THR A 134 -6.71 4.19 -19.46
CA THR A 134 -7.47 5.45 -19.41
C THR A 134 -7.35 6.25 -20.71
N GLY A 135 -6.14 6.35 -21.26
CA GLY A 135 -5.90 7.03 -22.53
C GLY A 135 -6.64 6.38 -23.69
N LYS A 136 -6.73 5.04 -23.71
CA LYS A 136 -7.51 4.30 -24.71
C LYS A 136 -9.01 4.61 -24.59
N MET A 137 -9.55 4.63 -23.37
CA MET A 137 -10.96 4.99 -23.13
C MET A 137 -11.25 6.43 -23.56
N ALA A 138 -10.37 7.38 -23.21
CA ALA A 138 -10.48 8.77 -23.63
C ALA A 138 -10.45 8.92 -25.16
N ALA A 139 -9.58 8.17 -25.84
CA ALA A 139 -9.51 8.17 -27.30
C ALA A 139 -10.80 7.67 -27.96
N GLN A 140 -11.47 6.64 -27.40
CA GLN A 140 -12.76 6.17 -27.90
C GLN A 140 -13.84 7.25 -27.83
N VAL A 141 -13.86 8.01 -26.74
CA VAL A 141 -14.80 9.13 -26.56
C VAL A 141 -14.48 10.28 -27.51
N LEU A 142 -13.20 10.70 -27.60
CA LEU A 142 -12.78 11.81 -28.45
C LEU A 142 -12.98 11.54 -29.95
N LYS A 143 -12.88 10.27 -30.37
CA LYS A 143 -13.15 9.85 -31.75
C LYS A 143 -14.65 9.68 -32.05
N GLY A 144 -15.52 9.81 -31.04
CA GLY A 144 -16.96 9.58 -31.18
C GLY A 144 -17.35 8.11 -31.35
N GLU A 145 -16.45 7.17 -31.06
CA GLU A 145 -16.71 5.72 -31.16
C GLU A 145 -17.68 5.26 -30.06
N LYS A 146 -17.63 5.89 -28.88
CA LYS A 146 -18.51 5.65 -27.73
C LYS A 146 -18.82 6.94 -27.00
N LYS A 147 -19.98 7.03 -26.34
CA LYS A 147 -20.26 8.08 -25.36
C LYS A 147 -19.67 7.69 -24.00
N ALA A 148 -19.28 8.68 -23.20
CA ALA A 148 -18.79 8.45 -21.84
C ALA A 148 -19.78 7.67 -20.97
N SER A 149 -21.09 7.85 -21.18
CA SER A 149 -22.16 7.12 -20.48
C SER A 149 -22.27 5.63 -20.85
N GLU A 150 -21.64 5.21 -21.95
CA GLU A 150 -21.65 3.82 -22.45
C GLU A 150 -20.41 3.02 -22.01
N LEU A 151 -19.47 3.70 -21.36
CA LEU A 151 -18.24 3.11 -20.84
C LEU A 151 -18.38 2.89 -19.33
N ASN A 152 -18.40 1.62 -18.91
CA ASN A 152 -18.20 1.29 -17.50
C ASN A 152 -16.77 1.65 -17.07
N PHE A 153 -16.57 1.87 -15.77
CA PHE A 153 -15.21 1.99 -15.26
C PHE A 153 -14.52 0.62 -15.28
N GLU A 154 -13.20 0.62 -15.47
CA GLU A 154 -12.38 -0.59 -15.51
C GLU A 154 -11.38 -0.61 -14.34
N THR A 155 -11.02 -1.79 -13.85
CA THR A 155 -9.95 -1.99 -12.85
C THR A 155 -8.76 -2.69 -13.50
N ILE A 156 -7.56 -2.53 -12.95
CA ILE A 156 -6.42 -3.39 -13.33
C ILE A 156 -6.61 -4.77 -12.71
N THR A 157 -6.27 -5.80 -13.47
CA THR A 157 -6.61 -7.19 -13.14
C THR A 157 -5.55 -7.92 -12.33
N THR A 158 -4.33 -7.39 -12.22
CA THR A 158 -3.24 -8.06 -11.50
C THR A 158 -2.30 -7.03 -10.90
N PRO A 159 -2.20 -6.93 -9.56
CA PRO A 159 -1.17 -6.14 -8.92
C PRO A 159 0.21 -6.79 -9.12
N GLY A 160 1.25 -5.96 -9.05
CA GLY A 160 2.63 -6.40 -9.07
C GLY A 160 3.23 -6.38 -7.67
N PHE A 161 4.03 -7.40 -7.37
CA PHE A 161 4.84 -7.46 -6.18
C PHE A 161 6.12 -6.61 -6.34
N TYR A 162 6.37 -5.74 -5.36
CA TYR A 162 7.55 -4.91 -5.26
C TYR A 162 8.18 -5.08 -3.90
N VAL A 163 9.51 -5.20 -3.82
CA VAL A 163 10.22 -5.43 -2.55
C VAL A 163 11.53 -4.66 -2.47
N ASN A 164 11.85 -4.18 -1.26
CA ASN A 164 13.13 -3.57 -0.95
C ASN A 164 13.99 -4.55 -0.14
N ASN A 165 14.94 -5.21 -0.81
CA ASN A 165 15.87 -6.17 -0.22
C ASN A 165 16.74 -5.52 0.85
N LYS A 166 17.08 -4.22 0.71
CA LYS A 166 17.86 -3.51 1.72
C LYS A 166 17.07 -3.30 3.00
N VAL A 167 15.78 -3.00 2.90
CA VAL A 167 14.88 -2.92 4.06
C VAL A 167 14.73 -4.31 4.70
N ALA A 168 14.52 -5.35 3.90
CA ALA A 168 14.43 -6.73 4.39
C ALA A 168 15.69 -7.14 5.17
N GLU A 169 16.88 -6.86 4.63
CA GLU A 169 18.17 -7.07 5.30
C GLU A 169 18.25 -6.32 6.63
N ASN A 170 17.92 -5.03 6.64
CA ASN A 170 17.98 -4.18 7.84
C ASN A 170 17.03 -4.62 8.97
N LEU A 171 15.94 -5.31 8.61
CA LEU A 171 14.93 -5.87 9.50
C LEU A 171 15.16 -7.34 9.84
N GLY A 172 16.11 -8.02 9.17
CA GLY A 172 16.35 -9.45 9.33
C GLY A 172 15.20 -10.32 8.80
N ILE A 173 14.47 -9.83 7.80
CA ILE A 173 13.35 -10.54 7.16
C ILE A 173 13.85 -11.27 5.91
N THR A 174 13.52 -12.55 5.78
CA THR A 174 13.77 -13.31 4.56
C THR A 174 12.57 -13.17 3.63
N VAL A 175 12.81 -12.67 2.42
CA VAL A 175 11.78 -12.60 1.37
C VAL A 175 11.51 -14.02 0.86
N PRO A 176 10.25 -14.51 0.89
CA PRO A 176 9.91 -15.83 0.34
C PRO A 176 10.28 -15.94 -1.14
N THR A 177 10.81 -17.10 -1.55
CA THR A 177 11.26 -17.33 -2.93
C THR A 177 10.11 -17.19 -3.94
N ASP A 178 8.92 -17.65 -3.59
CA ASP A 178 7.73 -17.54 -4.44
C ASP A 178 7.38 -16.07 -4.74
N LEU A 179 7.59 -15.16 -3.77
CA LEU A 179 7.38 -13.73 -3.98
C LEU A 179 8.55 -13.12 -4.77
N SER A 180 9.80 -13.43 -4.42
CA SER A 180 10.96 -12.83 -5.08
C SER A 180 11.06 -13.22 -6.56
N ASP A 181 10.71 -14.46 -6.91
CA ASP A 181 10.77 -14.95 -8.30
C ASP A 181 9.70 -14.30 -9.20
N ASN A 182 8.62 -13.81 -8.60
CA ASN A 182 7.52 -13.13 -9.29
C ASN A 182 7.54 -11.61 -9.08
N ALA A 183 8.59 -11.06 -8.46
CA ALA A 183 8.73 -9.63 -8.25
C ALA A 183 8.77 -8.89 -9.60
N VAL A 184 7.94 -7.86 -9.72
CA VAL A 184 7.97 -6.96 -10.89
C VAL A 184 9.23 -6.12 -10.85
N GLU A 185 9.61 -5.65 -9.66
CA GLU A 185 10.85 -4.90 -9.44
C GLU A 185 11.35 -5.10 -8.01
N THR A 186 12.67 -5.17 -7.85
CA THR A 186 13.35 -5.30 -6.56
C THR A 186 14.32 -4.14 -6.36
N PHE A 187 14.43 -3.64 -5.14
CA PHE A 187 15.32 -2.55 -4.78
C PHE A 187 16.38 -3.00 -3.77
N ASP A 188 17.65 -2.70 -4.06
CA ASP A 188 18.78 -3.02 -3.18
C ASP A 188 19.33 -1.78 -2.44
N GLU A 189 18.64 -0.64 -2.59
CA GLU A 189 18.94 0.60 -1.88
C GLU A 189 17.65 1.29 -1.40
N ILE A 190 17.79 2.13 -0.38
CA ILE A 190 16.70 2.98 0.11
C ILE A 190 16.95 4.38 -0.40
N THR A 191 16.05 4.87 -1.25
CA THR A 191 16.13 6.23 -1.79
C THR A 191 15.87 7.21 -0.66
N GLN A 192 16.87 8.01 -0.30
CA GLN A 192 16.67 9.09 0.65
C GLN A 192 15.80 10.16 -0.01
N SER A 193 14.65 10.45 0.61
CA SER A 193 13.85 11.62 0.23
C SER A 193 14.69 12.87 0.50
N LYS A 194 14.93 13.68 -0.53
CA LYS A 194 15.62 14.97 -0.42
C LYS A 194 14.77 16.01 0.27
#